data_AF-A0A016QTT5-F1
#
_entry.id   AF-A0A016QTT5-F1
#
_cell.length_a   1.000
_cell.length_b   1.000
_cell.length_c   1.000
_cell.angle_alpha   90.00
_cell.angle_beta   90.00
_cell.angle_gamma   90.00
#
_symmetry.space_group_name_H-M   'P 1'
#
loop_
_entity.id
_entity.type
_entity.pdbx_description
1 polymer ?
#
loop_
_entity_poly.entity_id
_entity_poly.type
_entity_poly.pdbx_seq_one_letter_code
_entity_poly.pdbx_strand_id
1 'polypeptide(L)'
;MRRIGTLACALTLLLAACSQTPNVPTTAALPTGESATGNGGVDEVQASDAAAQAATQRLQALGAATTQTTPAGISVQAGGTLTIGGQPMFPMGFYHVSWAGNAERRLRDMQAIADMGFNVMNAAMFDAQDDIPGFQALLRSAQSRGMKLLVEDFNAVSIAALKNEPALLGWMIGDDCNSLLTPQQLQERHRATKALDPGHLTYASMAITFANSHAAYFGKSDAVGNQSYPVDGGDEVGVVYPVMKRLVEESRANGTLPIANLQSFRWKDGRLPNARELYSMTNQALGAGVKGILYYTYLDQTNDLATQPALRTELKRLAGEVKLLSPFLLEGQRQDLNAGSLEARATLWTYKGHRYLQVLSLSETARQNVKITLGEKTAQLVPLLAGRPTGLQLKNGAVTGALTPLTAQWYELR
;
A
#
# COMPACT_ATOMS: atom_id res chain seq x y z
N MET A 1 -21.97 42.30 -23.10
CA MET A 1 -22.12 41.02 -23.82
C MET A 1 -20.78 40.61 -24.40
N ARG A 2 -20.02 39.78 -23.68
CA ARG A 2 -18.76 39.17 -24.13
C ARG A 2 -18.88 37.67 -23.81
N ARG A 3 -18.86 36.83 -24.84
CA ARG A 3 -18.70 35.38 -24.72
C ARG A 3 -17.21 35.09 -24.83
N ILE A 4 -16.62 34.52 -23.78
CA ILE A 4 -15.27 33.95 -23.81
C ILE A 4 -15.45 32.44 -23.80
N GLY A 5 -14.82 31.79 -24.77
CA GLY A 5 -14.96 30.38 -25.08
C GLY A 5 -14.30 29.48 -24.05
N THR A 6 -14.94 28.34 -23.85
CA THR A 6 -14.49 27.15 -23.14
C THR A 6 -13.28 26.53 -23.85
N LEU A 7 -12.13 26.49 -23.16
CA LEU A 7 -11.00 25.65 -23.54
C LEU A 7 -11.25 24.25 -22.97
N ALA A 8 -11.60 23.31 -23.83
CA ALA A 8 -11.60 21.89 -23.51
C ALA A 8 -10.16 21.37 -23.64
N CYS A 9 -9.48 21.12 -22.53
CA CYS A 9 -8.24 20.35 -22.51
C CYS A 9 -8.59 18.86 -22.60
N ALA A 10 -8.51 18.30 -23.81
CA ALA A 10 -8.47 16.87 -24.02
C ALA A 10 -7.08 16.36 -23.61
N LEU A 11 -7.00 15.62 -22.50
CA LEU A 11 -5.79 14.91 -22.09
C LEU A 11 -5.78 13.56 -22.81
N THR A 12 -5.04 13.47 -23.92
CA THR A 12 -4.83 12.23 -24.66
C THR A 12 -3.75 11.42 -23.94
N LEU A 13 -4.10 10.27 -23.35
CA LEU A 13 -3.11 9.27 -22.92
C LEU A 13 -2.36 8.75 -24.16
N LEU A 14 -1.10 9.13 -24.28
CA LEU A 14 -0.17 8.54 -25.24
C LEU A 14 0.41 7.25 -24.63
N LEU A 15 -0.16 6.12 -25.06
CA LEU A 15 0.48 4.81 -24.98
C LEU A 15 1.71 4.82 -25.91
N ALA A 16 2.90 5.00 -25.34
CA ALA A 16 4.14 4.83 -26.08
C ALA A 16 4.41 3.33 -26.27
N ALA A 17 4.16 2.86 -27.49
CA ALA A 17 4.60 1.57 -27.98
C ALA A 17 6.14 1.50 -28.04
N CYS A 18 6.71 0.46 -27.44
CA CYS A 18 8.03 -0.06 -27.80
C CYS A 18 7.88 -1.54 -28.13
N SER A 19 7.47 -1.80 -29.36
CA SER A 19 7.50 -3.12 -29.98
C SER A 19 8.92 -3.39 -30.49
N GLN A 20 9.63 -4.31 -29.84
CA GLN A 20 10.66 -5.12 -30.49
C GLN A 20 10.32 -6.58 -30.25
N THR A 21 9.85 -7.23 -31.31
CA THR A 21 9.59 -8.67 -31.36
C THR A 21 10.88 -9.43 -31.62
N PRO A 22 11.14 -10.52 -30.89
CA PRO A 22 11.83 -11.67 -31.44
C PRO A 22 10.82 -12.79 -31.74
N ASN A 23 10.96 -13.36 -32.94
CA ASN A 23 10.24 -14.54 -33.40
C ASN A 23 10.33 -15.70 -32.40
N VAL A 24 9.18 -16.27 -32.02
CA VAL A 24 9.09 -17.59 -31.37
C VAL A 24 8.36 -18.55 -32.31
N PRO A 25 8.92 -19.74 -32.59
CA PRO A 25 8.28 -20.74 -33.44
C PRO A 25 7.11 -21.45 -32.76
N THR A 26 6.22 -21.89 -33.63
CA THR A 26 5.02 -22.71 -33.50
C THR A 26 5.03 -23.79 -32.40
N THR A 27 3.92 -23.77 -31.65
CA THR A 27 3.34 -24.79 -30.76
C THR A 27 3.72 -26.25 -31.02
N ALA A 28 4.21 -26.92 -29.98
CA ALA A 28 4.10 -28.37 -29.80
C ALA A 28 3.17 -28.65 -28.61
N ALA A 29 2.23 -29.58 -28.81
CA ALA A 29 1.23 -29.99 -27.84
C ALA A 29 1.85 -30.63 -26.59
N LEU A 30 1.30 -30.30 -25.41
CA LEU A 30 1.62 -30.97 -24.14
C LEU A 30 0.91 -32.33 -24.07
N PRO A 31 1.59 -33.42 -23.70
CA PRO A 31 0.95 -34.69 -23.42
C PRO A 31 0.34 -34.68 -22.01
N THR A 32 -0.86 -35.25 -21.93
CA THR A 32 -1.50 -35.72 -20.70
C THR A 32 -0.72 -36.90 -20.11
N GLY A 33 -0.44 -36.90 -18.81
CA GLY A 33 0.05 -38.11 -18.15
C GLY A 33 0.61 -37.93 -16.74
N GLU A 34 -0.15 -38.47 -15.79
CA GLU A 34 0.31 -39.19 -14.59
C GLU A 34 0.80 -38.46 -13.33
N SER A 35 -0.01 -38.75 -12.30
CA SER A 35 0.24 -38.80 -10.86
C SER A 35 1.68 -39.05 -10.41
N ALA A 36 2.15 -38.17 -9.52
CA ALA A 36 3.23 -38.46 -8.59
C ALA A 36 2.69 -38.34 -7.15
N THR A 37 2.57 -39.48 -6.48
CA THR A 37 2.37 -39.61 -5.04
C THR A 37 3.73 -39.78 -4.33
N GLY A 38 3.88 -39.11 -3.18
CA GLY A 38 4.97 -39.27 -2.20
C GLY A 38 5.97 -38.10 -2.19
N ASN A 39 6.42 -37.55 -1.06
CA ASN A 39 6.19 -37.83 0.35
C ASN A 39 6.76 -36.64 1.18
N GLY A 40 6.12 -36.25 2.29
CA GLY A 40 6.79 -35.56 3.41
C GLY A 40 6.64 -34.04 3.58
N GLY A 41 5.65 -33.38 2.97
CA GLY A 41 5.34 -31.97 3.26
C GLY A 41 4.42 -31.85 4.47
N VAL A 42 4.80 -31.09 5.49
CA VAL A 42 3.82 -30.58 6.47
C VAL A 42 2.94 -29.61 5.69
N ASP A 43 1.68 -29.98 5.44
CA ASP A 43 0.75 -29.11 4.73
C ASP A 43 0.49 -27.84 5.53
N GLU A 44 0.37 -26.71 4.83
CA GLU A 44 -0.08 -25.47 5.46
C GLU A 44 -1.49 -25.69 6.02
N VAL A 45 -1.68 -25.30 7.27
CA VAL A 45 -2.96 -25.32 7.97
C VAL A 45 -3.40 -23.88 8.18
N GLN A 46 -4.67 -23.62 8.43
CA GLN A 46 -5.12 -22.30 8.87
C GLN A 46 -4.81 -22.10 10.35
N ALA A 47 -4.40 -20.88 10.73
CA ALA A 47 -4.20 -20.53 12.13
C ALA A 47 -5.49 -20.73 12.93
N SER A 48 -5.40 -21.39 14.09
CA SER A 48 -6.56 -21.57 14.96
C SER A 48 -7.02 -20.23 15.54
N ASP A 49 -8.33 -20.05 15.63
CA ASP A 49 -8.93 -18.79 16.06
C ASP A 49 -8.50 -18.41 17.48
N ALA A 50 -8.45 -19.36 18.41
CA ALA A 50 -8.12 -19.09 19.81
C ALA A 50 -6.67 -18.57 20.00
N ALA A 51 -5.69 -19.18 19.32
CA ALA A 51 -4.29 -18.76 19.44
C ALA A 51 -4.05 -17.38 18.82
N ALA A 52 -4.63 -17.15 17.63
CA ALA A 52 -4.56 -15.86 16.95
C ALA A 52 -5.29 -14.74 17.70
N GLN A 53 -6.45 -15.04 18.31
CA GLN A 53 -7.20 -14.10 19.13
C GLN A 53 -6.39 -13.61 20.34
N ALA A 54 -5.76 -14.53 21.08
CA ALA A 54 -4.96 -14.16 22.25
C ALA A 54 -3.76 -13.27 21.87
N ALA A 55 -3.08 -13.57 20.77
CA ALA A 55 -1.96 -12.76 20.27
C ALA A 55 -2.44 -11.37 19.78
N THR A 56 -3.57 -11.34 19.06
CA THR A 56 -4.21 -10.11 18.58
C THR A 56 -4.62 -9.19 19.73
N GLN A 57 -5.29 -9.71 20.76
CA GLN A 57 -5.72 -8.93 21.92
C GLN A 57 -4.54 -8.28 22.64
N ARG A 58 -3.42 -9.00 22.75
CA ARG A 58 -2.19 -8.46 23.33
C ARG A 58 -1.62 -7.32 22.50
N LEU A 59 -1.51 -7.49 21.19
CA LEU A 59 -1.00 -6.44 20.30
C LEU A 59 -1.90 -5.19 20.32
N GLN A 60 -3.22 -5.38 20.37
CA GLN A 60 -4.16 -4.28 20.57
C GLN A 60 -3.94 -3.55 21.90
N ALA A 61 -3.72 -4.28 23.00
CA ALA A 61 -3.42 -3.69 24.30
C ALA A 61 -2.09 -2.91 24.29
N LEU A 62 -1.07 -3.40 23.59
CA LEU A 62 0.22 -2.70 23.43
C LEU A 62 0.08 -1.41 22.60
N GLY A 63 -0.83 -1.40 21.62
CA GLY A 63 -1.12 -0.22 20.81
C GLY A 63 -1.94 0.86 21.55
N ALA A 64 -2.60 0.53 22.66
CA ALA A 64 -3.55 1.42 23.33
C ALA A 64 -2.94 2.48 24.28
N ALA A 65 -1.64 2.81 24.16
CA ALA A 65 -0.96 3.71 25.10
C ALA A 65 -1.06 5.21 24.73
N THR A 66 -1.81 5.94 25.56
CA THR A 66 -1.78 7.39 25.87
C THR A 66 -1.73 8.42 24.73
N THR A 67 -2.91 8.89 24.35
CA THR A 67 -3.18 10.12 23.61
C THR A 67 -2.77 11.36 24.41
N GLN A 68 -1.56 11.87 24.20
CA GLN A 68 -1.31 13.29 24.41
C GLN A 68 -1.65 14.02 23.11
N THR A 69 -2.81 14.68 23.10
CA THR A 69 -3.23 15.58 22.02
C THR A 69 -2.36 16.83 22.05
N THR A 70 -1.29 16.79 21.26
CA THR A 70 -0.56 17.99 20.84
C THR A 70 -1.39 18.64 19.72
N PRO A 71 -1.29 19.96 19.46
CA PRO A 71 -2.08 20.61 18.41
C PRO A 71 -2.01 19.87 17.07
N ALA A 72 -3.10 19.94 16.30
CA ALA A 72 -3.41 19.16 15.10
C ALA A 72 -2.47 19.40 13.90
N GLY A 73 -1.18 19.12 14.05
CA GLY A 73 -0.20 19.15 12.97
C GLY A 73 -0.07 17.80 12.28
N ILE A 74 0.11 17.83 10.96
CA ILE A 74 0.52 16.66 10.17
C ILE A 74 2.02 16.78 9.91
N SER A 75 2.76 15.71 10.16
CA SER A 75 4.21 15.69 9.92
C SER A 75 4.71 14.30 9.58
N VAL A 76 5.85 14.25 8.90
CA VAL A 76 6.60 13.01 8.65
C VAL A 76 7.80 12.99 9.59
N GLN A 77 7.86 12.00 10.47
CA GLN A 77 8.99 11.80 11.38
C GLN A 77 10.19 11.19 10.67
N ALA A 78 11.35 11.28 11.32
CA ALA A 78 12.54 10.54 10.90
C ALA A 78 12.23 9.05 10.75
N GLY A 79 12.58 8.47 9.60
CA GLY A 79 12.21 7.10 9.24
C GLY A 79 10.88 6.96 8.48
N GLY A 80 10.25 8.07 8.09
CA GLY A 80 9.12 8.09 7.17
C GLY A 80 7.77 7.78 7.82
N THR A 81 7.64 7.87 9.14
CA THR A 81 6.36 7.64 9.84
C THR A 81 5.50 8.90 9.81
N LEU A 82 4.27 8.78 9.30
CA LEU A 82 3.27 9.84 9.36
C LEU A 82 2.74 9.98 10.79
N THR A 83 2.63 11.22 11.27
CA THR A 83 1.90 11.55 12.50
C THR A 83 0.84 12.61 12.28
N ILE A 84 -0.30 12.45 12.94
CA ILE A 84 -1.39 13.43 12.99
C ILE A 84 -1.65 13.79 14.45
N GLY A 85 -1.47 15.06 14.82
CA GLY A 85 -1.57 15.49 16.23
C GLY A 85 -0.59 14.76 17.16
N GLY A 86 0.59 14.41 16.62
CA GLY A 86 1.63 13.64 17.32
C GLY A 86 1.39 12.12 17.36
N GLN A 87 0.26 11.62 16.87
CA GLN A 87 -0.06 10.19 16.87
C GLN A 87 0.33 9.53 15.55
N PRO A 88 1.09 8.41 15.56
CA PRO A 88 1.41 7.66 14.35
C PRO A 88 0.16 7.18 13.62
N MET A 89 0.16 7.31 12.30
CA MET A 89 -0.89 6.80 11.42
C MET A 89 -0.26 6.03 10.27
N PHE A 90 -0.79 4.84 9.98
CA PHE A 90 -0.50 4.13 8.74
C PHE A 90 -1.58 4.50 7.72
N PRO A 91 -1.31 5.36 6.72
CA PRO A 91 -2.28 5.68 5.68
C PRO A 91 -2.53 4.43 4.83
N MET A 92 -3.76 3.93 4.86
CA MET A 92 -4.22 2.80 4.08
C MET A 92 -5.51 3.18 3.36
N GLY A 93 -5.50 3.16 2.04
CA GLY A 93 -6.57 3.77 1.28
C GLY A 93 -6.64 3.38 -0.18
N PHE A 94 -7.38 4.17 -0.94
CA PHE A 94 -7.51 4.01 -2.38
C PHE A 94 -7.31 5.33 -3.12
N TYR A 95 -6.87 5.20 -4.37
CA TYR A 95 -7.18 6.20 -5.38
C TYR A 95 -8.65 6.10 -5.77
N HIS A 96 -9.23 7.27 -6.06
CA HIS A 96 -10.56 7.40 -6.60
C HIS A 96 -10.52 8.42 -7.72
N VAL A 97 -10.60 7.95 -8.97
CA VAL A 97 -10.59 8.78 -10.16
C VAL A 97 -11.96 9.46 -10.29
N SER A 98 -12.12 10.59 -9.59
CA SER A 98 -13.42 11.20 -9.34
C SER A 98 -14.16 11.59 -10.60
N TRP A 99 -13.45 12.02 -11.63
CA TRP A 99 -14.01 12.39 -12.93
C TRP A 99 -14.63 11.21 -13.72
N ALA A 100 -14.42 9.95 -13.29
CA ALA A 100 -15.17 8.79 -13.78
C ALA A 100 -16.58 8.64 -13.15
N GLY A 101 -16.97 9.58 -12.29
CA GLY A 101 -18.28 9.64 -11.65
C GLY A 101 -18.76 11.09 -11.45
N ASN A 102 -19.49 11.32 -10.37
CA ASN A 102 -20.00 12.62 -9.94
C ASN A 102 -19.83 12.80 -8.42
N ALA A 103 -20.26 13.93 -7.88
CA ALA A 103 -20.07 14.26 -6.46
C ALA A 103 -20.78 13.25 -5.53
N GLU A 104 -21.99 12.81 -5.89
CA GLU A 104 -22.77 11.83 -5.12
C GLU A 104 -22.06 10.47 -5.10
N ARG A 105 -21.55 10.04 -6.26
CA ARG A 105 -20.76 8.81 -6.40
C ARG A 105 -19.48 8.88 -5.57
N ARG A 106 -18.72 9.97 -5.66
CA ARG A 106 -17.49 10.21 -4.87
C ARG A 106 -17.76 10.11 -3.36
N LEU A 107 -18.88 10.70 -2.90
CA LEU A 107 -19.28 10.64 -1.50
C LEU A 107 -19.65 9.21 -1.06
N ARG A 108 -20.48 8.51 -1.84
CA ARG A 108 -20.86 7.12 -1.58
C ARG A 108 -19.63 6.21 -1.50
N ASP A 109 -18.70 6.37 -2.43
CA ASP A 109 -17.52 5.53 -2.54
C ASP A 109 -16.55 5.79 -1.39
N MET A 110 -16.39 7.05 -0.96
CA MET A 110 -15.66 7.38 0.28
C MET A 110 -16.26 6.68 1.51
N GLN A 111 -17.59 6.67 1.65
CA GLN A 111 -18.27 5.98 2.75
C GLN A 111 -18.04 4.47 2.68
N ALA A 112 -18.10 3.88 1.49
CA ALA A 112 -17.86 2.45 1.29
C ALA A 112 -16.39 2.05 1.54
N ILE A 113 -15.43 2.91 1.21
CA ILE A 113 -14.02 2.76 1.58
C ILE A 113 -13.88 2.72 3.11
N ALA A 114 -14.52 3.67 3.81
CA ALA A 114 -14.52 3.71 5.27
C ALA A 114 -15.19 2.47 5.89
N ASP A 115 -16.29 1.95 5.30
CA ASP A 115 -16.97 0.72 5.76
C ASP A 115 -16.10 -0.54 5.65
N MET A 116 -15.11 -0.52 4.74
CA MET A 116 -14.12 -1.59 4.62
C MET A 116 -12.98 -1.46 5.63
N GLY A 117 -12.93 -0.37 6.42
CA GLY A 117 -11.92 -0.16 7.47
C GLY A 117 -10.66 0.58 7.02
N PHE A 118 -10.66 1.12 5.80
CA PHE A 118 -9.61 2.00 5.30
C PHE A 118 -9.72 3.39 5.95
N ASN A 119 -8.64 4.17 5.91
CA ASN A 119 -8.56 5.48 6.56
C ASN A 119 -8.09 6.62 5.64
N VAL A 120 -7.73 6.34 4.38
CA VAL A 120 -7.33 7.35 3.40
C VAL A 120 -8.06 7.18 2.07
N MET A 121 -8.33 8.29 1.38
CA MET A 121 -8.72 8.33 -0.02
C MET A 121 -7.97 9.44 -0.75
N ASN A 122 -7.37 9.16 -1.91
CA ASN A 122 -6.96 10.19 -2.86
C ASN A 122 -8.12 10.47 -3.81
N ALA A 123 -8.51 11.74 -3.95
CA ALA A 123 -9.63 12.13 -4.81
C ALA A 123 -9.36 13.48 -5.50
N ALA A 124 -9.76 13.55 -6.77
CA ALA A 124 -9.65 14.74 -7.60
C ALA A 124 -10.87 15.66 -7.44
N MET A 125 -10.61 16.96 -7.45
CA MET A 125 -11.65 17.98 -7.65
C MET A 125 -12.15 17.90 -9.10
N PHE A 126 -13.44 18.14 -9.34
CA PHE A 126 -13.95 18.24 -10.72
C PHE A 126 -13.51 19.54 -11.40
N ASP A 127 -13.51 20.62 -10.60
CA ASP A 127 -12.95 21.93 -10.93
C ASP A 127 -12.41 22.53 -9.63
N ALA A 128 -11.23 23.13 -9.68
CA ALA A 128 -10.52 23.60 -8.50
C ALA A 128 -11.19 24.80 -7.79
N GLN A 129 -12.21 25.44 -8.38
CA GLN A 129 -12.97 26.53 -7.77
C GLN A 129 -14.44 26.17 -7.59
N ASP A 130 -15.10 25.67 -8.63
CA ASP A 130 -16.53 25.41 -8.60
C ASP A 130 -16.90 24.20 -7.74
N ASP A 131 -16.00 23.22 -7.57
CA ASP A 131 -16.21 22.03 -6.73
C ASP A 131 -15.90 22.28 -5.24
N ILE A 132 -15.45 23.47 -4.83
CA ILE A 132 -15.12 23.77 -3.42
C ILE A 132 -16.26 23.38 -2.46
N PRO A 133 -17.54 23.75 -2.70
CA PRO A 133 -18.63 23.37 -1.80
C PRO A 133 -18.83 21.85 -1.73
N GLY A 134 -18.74 21.16 -2.87
CA GLY A 134 -18.89 19.70 -2.96
C GLY A 134 -17.75 18.96 -2.27
N PHE A 135 -16.51 19.45 -2.44
CA PHE A 135 -15.34 18.88 -1.79
C PHE A 135 -15.30 19.16 -0.29
N GLN A 136 -15.78 20.33 0.14
CA GLN A 136 -15.92 20.64 1.56
C GLN A 136 -16.94 19.71 2.24
N ALA A 137 -18.06 19.41 1.58
CA ALA A 137 -19.01 18.41 2.07
C ALA A 137 -18.39 17.01 2.17
N LEU A 138 -17.56 16.63 1.19
CA LEU A 138 -16.82 15.37 1.22
C LEU A 138 -15.84 15.29 2.40
N LEU A 139 -15.06 16.34 2.65
CA LEU A 139 -14.11 16.42 3.78
C LEU A 139 -14.82 16.33 5.14
N ARG A 140 -15.96 17.01 5.32
CA ARG A 140 -16.75 16.92 6.55
C ARG A 140 -17.33 15.51 6.77
N SER A 141 -17.81 14.88 5.70
CA SER A 141 -18.26 13.49 5.74
C SER A 141 -17.11 12.56 6.11
N ALA A 142 -15.94 12.73 5.50
CA ALA A 142 -14.74 11.97 5.83
C ALA A 142 -14.33 12.14 7.29
N GLN A 143 -14.35 13.36 7.83
CA GLN A 143 -14.06 13.63 9.24
C GLN A 143 -14.95 12.82 10.16
N SER A 144 -16.26 12.79 9.91
CA SER A 144 -17.24 12.03 10.72
C SER A 144 -16.99 10.52 10.74
N ARG A 145 -16.20 10.03 9.77
CA ARG A 145 -15.85 8.61 9.57
C ARG A 145 -14.40 8.31 9.95
N GLY A 146 -13.64 9.30 10.43
CA GLY A 146 -12.21 9.16 10.73
C GLY A 146 -11.33 9.00 9.49
N MET A 147 -11.85 9.32 8.30
CA MET A 147 -11.12 9.28 7.03
C MET A 147 -10.28 10.55 6.84
N LYS A 148 -9.18 10.40 6.08
CA LYS A 148 -8.29 11.48 5.66
C LYS A 148 -8.19 11.52 4.13
N LEU A 149 -8.13 12.71 3.54
CA LEU A 149 -8.14 12.87 2.09
C LEU A 149 -6.84 13.50 1.57
N LEU A 150 -6.26 12.88 0.54
CA LEU A 150 -5.33 13.55 -0.36
C LEU A 150 -6.15 14.15 -1.50
N VAL A 151 -5.93 15.44 -1.77
CA VAL A 151 -6.70 16.18 -2.77
C VAL A 151 -5.85 16.41 -4.01
N GLU A 152 -6.39 16.04 -5.16
CA GLU A 152 -5.81 16.24 -6.49
C GLU A 152 -6.60 17.31 -7.26
N ASP A 153 -6.02 17.86 -8.32
CA ASP A 153 -6.63 18.87 -9.20
C ASP A 153 -7.08 20.15 -8.47
N PHE A 154 -6.21 20.65 -7.59
CA PHE A 154 -6.43 21.86 -6.79
C PHE A 154 -5.68 23.09 -7.35
N ASN A 155 -5.98 24.26 -6.79
CA ASN A 155 -5.24 25.50 -7.03
C ASN A 155 -5.14 26.33 -5.74
N ALA A 156 -4.61 27.55 -5.83
CA ALA A 156 -4.45 28.42 -4.66
C ALA A 156 -5.79 28.80 -3.98
N VAL A 157 -6.88 28.91 -4.75
CA VAL A 157 -8.22 29.24 -4.23
C VAL A 157 -8.78 28.08 -3.41
N SER A 158 -8.72 26.84 -3.92
CA SER A 158 -9.16 25.68 -3.14
C SER A 158 -8.27 25.40 -1.93
N ILE A 159 -6.95 25.60 -2.03
CA ILE A 159 -6.08 25.52 -0.83
C ILE A 159 -6.54 26.51 0.23
N ALA A 160 -6.74 27.78 -0.14
CA ALA A 160 -7.18 28.80 0.80
C ALA A 160 -8.52 28.46 1.47
N ALA A 161 -9.44 27.85 0.72
CA ALA A 161 -10.76 27.46 1.20
C ALA A 161 -10.76 26.20 2.08
N LEU A 162 -9.92 25.21 1.76
CA LEU A 162 -10.02 23.87 2.34
C LEU A 162 -8.92 23.54 3.35
N LYS A 163 -7.83 24.31 3.44
CA LYS A 163 -6.68 24.00 4.33
C LYS A 163 -6.98 23.89 5.82
N ASN A 164 -8.16 24.33 6.27
CA ASN A 164 -8.57 24.22 7.67
C ASN A 164 -9.54 23.05 7.92
N GLU A 165 -9.85 22.26 6.89
CA GLU A 165 -10.76 21.11 7.02
C GLU A 165 -10.05 19.95 7.75
N PRO A 166 -10.59 19.44 8.88
CA PRO A 166 -9.88 18.46 9.70
C PRO A 166 -9.62 17.11 9.03
N ALA A 167 -10.35 16.77 7.97
CA ALA A 167 -10.13 15.54 7.20
C ALA A 167 -9.08 15.70 6.09
N LEU A 168 -8.56 16.90 5.84
CA LEU A 168 -7.51 17.07 4.86
C LEU A 168 -6.23 16.39 5.37
N LEU A 169 -5.64 15.54 4.53
CA LEU A 169 -4.32 14.95 4.76
C LEU A 169 -3.23 15.75 4.06
N GLY A 170 -3.53 16.18 2.85
CA GLY A 170 -2.56 16.78 1.95
C GLY A 170 -3.04 16.93 0.53
N TRP A 171 -2.09 17.30 -0.31
CA TRP A 171 -2.27 17.75 -1.67
C TRP A 171 -1.41 16.89 -2.60
N MET A 172 -2.02 16.24 -3.59
CA MET A 172 -1.31 15.46 -4.60
C MET A 172 -0.73 16.41 -5.66
N ILE A 173 0.56 16.72 -5.54
CA ILE A 173 1.23 17.73 -6.38
C ILE A 173 1.74 17.17 -7.72
N GLY A 174 1.68 15.86 -7.93
CA GLY A 174 2.01 15.23 -9.19
C GLY A 174 1.64 13.75 -9.23
N ASP A 175 0.88 13.37 -10.24
CA ASP A 175 0.74 11.98 -10.67
C ASP A 175 1.81 11.61 -11.70
N ASP A 176 2.16 10.32 -11.77
CA ASP A 176 3.17 9.78 -12.70
C ASP A 176 4.39 10.71 -12.85
N CYS A 177 4.84 11.27 -11.73
CA CYS A 177 5.56 12.52 -11.79
C CYS A 177 6.96 12.35 -12.40
N ASN A 178 7.53 11.15 -12.33
CA ASN A 178 8.79 10.82 -12.97
C ASN A 178 8.71 10.68 -14.50
N SER A 179 7.50 10.69 -15.07
CA SER A 179 7.23 10.72 -16.51
C SER A 179 6.73 12.10 -16.98
N LEU A 180 6.06 12.86 -16.12
CA LEU A 180 5.36 14.10 -16.49
C LEU A 180 6.05 15.38 -16.02
N LEU A 181 6.86 15.31 -14.97
CA LEU A 181 7.53 16.47 -14.36
C LEU A 181 9.03 16.20 -14.29
N THR A 182 9.80 17.26 -14.22
CA THR A 182 11.20 17.18 -13.76
C THR A 182 11.26 17.23 -12.23
N PRO A 183 12.37 16.79 -11.60
CA PRO A 183 12.56 16.96 -10.15
C PRO A 183 12.47 18.42 -9.68
N GLN A 184 12.90 19.36 -10.51
CA GLN A 184 12.81 20.79 -10.20
C GLN A 184 11.35 21.27 -10.20
N GLN A 185 10.56 20.92 -11.20
CA GLN A 185 9.14 21.27 -11.25
C GLN A 185 8.37 20.68 -10.06
N LEU A 186 8.68 19.44 -9.66
CA LEU A 186 8.08 18.85 -8.47
C LEU A 186 8.44 19.65 -7.21
N GLN A 187 9.71 20.04 -7.06
CA GLN A 187 10.15 20.87 -5.94
C GLN A 187 9.48 22.25 -5.91
N GLU A 188 9.29 22.87 -7.07
CA GLU A 188 8.59 24.15 -7.21
C GLU A 188 7.13 24.03 -6.79
N ARG A 189 6.43 22.99 -7.24
CA ARG A 189 5.05 22.69 -6.80
C ARG A 189 4.97 22.47 -5.30
N HIS A 190 5.89 21.68 -4.73
CA HIS A 190 5.96 21.49 -3.29
C HIS A 190 6.11 22.82 -2.54
N ARG A 191 7.10 23.65 -2.91
CA ARG A 191 7.31 24.96 -2.27
C ARG A 191 6.09 25.87 -2.40
N ALA A 192 5.47 25.92 -3.57
CA ALA A 192 4.27 26.73 -3.80
C ALA A 192 3.10 26.29 -2.92
N THR A 193 2.85 24.97 -2.82
CA THR A 193 1.81 24.44 -1.94
C THR A 193 2.12 24.72 -0.47
N LYS A 194 3.36 24.46 -0.01
CA LYS A 194 3.77 24.71 1.38
C LYS A 194 3.71 26.19 1.78
N ALA A 195 3.90 27.11 0.84
CA ALA A 195 3.74 28.55 1.10
C ALA A 195 2.29 28.94 1.40
N LEU A 196 1.31 28.21 0.86
CA LEU A 196 -0.12 28.45 1.08
C LEU A 196 -0.67 27.65 2.26
N ASP A 197 -0.16 26.44 2.44
CA ASP A 197 -0.57 25.48 3.46
C ASP A 197 0.64 24.69 4.00
N PRO A 198 1.34 25.23 5.02
CA PRO A 198 2.46 24.54 5.64
C PRO A 198 2.04 23.34 6.50
N GLY A 199 0.76 23.22 6.86
CA GLY A 199 0.25 22.27 7.84
C GLY A 199 -0.06 20.88 7.30
N HIS A 200 -0.17 20.73 5.98
CA HIS A 200 -0.56 19.49 5.31
C HIS A 200 0.54 18.92 4.41
N LEU A 201 0.43 17.63 4.08
CA LEU A 201 1.40 16.95 3.22
C LEU A 201 1.30 17.45 1.78
N THR A 202 2.43 17.44 1.08
CA THR A 202 2.44 17.27 -0.37
C THR A 202 2.77 15.82 -0.72
N TYR A 203 2.01 15.21 -1.62
CA TYR A 203 2.18 13.84 -2.07
C TYR A 203 2.47 13.79 -3.57
N ALA A 204 3.33 12.88 -3.99
CA ALA A 204 3.61 12.63 -5.40
C ALA A 204 3.61 11.13 -5.70
N SER A 205 3.00 10.73 -6.80
CA SER A 205 2.96 9.35 -7.30
C SER A 205 4.01 9.16 -8.39
N MET A 206 4.69 8.02 -8.39
CA MET A 206 5.76 7.66 -9.34
C MET A 206 5.68 6.20 -9.74
N ALA A 207 6.24 5.87 -10.91
CA ALA A 207 6.53 4.51 -11.32
C ALA A 207 8.05 4.29 -11.31
N ILE A 208 8.60 3.87 -10.17
CA ILE A 208 10.00 3.47 -10.03
C ILE A 208 10.15 1.98 -10.34
N THR A 209 11.31 1.61 -10.87
CA THR A 209 11.66 0.22 -11.15
C THR A 209 12.86 -0.20 -10.32
N PHE A 210 13.19 -1.49 -10.32
CA PHE A 210 14.42 -1.97 -9.71
C PHE A 210 15.68 -1.38 -10.39
N ALA A 211 15.63 -1.19 -11.71
CA ALA A 211 16.74 -0.66 -12.50
C ALA A 211 16.92 0.86 -12.36
N ASN A 212 15.83 1.59 -12.10
CA ASN A 212 15.86 3.04 -11.96
C ASN A 212 14.90 3.48 -10.86
N SER A 213 15.48 3.92 -9.75
CA SER A 213 14.73 4.45 -8.61
C SER A 213 14.26 5.89 -8.79
N HIS A 214 14.76 6.62 -9.79
CA HIS A 214 14.52 8.05 -9.93
C HIS A 214 14.89 8.85 -8.66
N ALA A 215 16.04 8.54 -8.04
CA ALA A 215 16.49 9.11 -6.76
C ALA A 215 16.36 10.64 -6.63
N ALA A 216 16.54 11.40 -7.73
CA ALA A 216 16.45 12.86 -7.75
C ALA A 216 15.06 13.43 -7.36
N TYR A 217 13.99 12.63 -7.44
CA TYR A 217 12.63 13.04 -7.07
C TYR A 217 12.36 12.92 -5.56
N PHE A 218 13.16 12.14 -4.83
CA PHE A 218 13.01 12.00 -3.39
C PHE A 218 13.44 13.29 -2.67
N GLY A 219 12.74 13.63 -1.60
CA GLY A 219 12.92 14.90 -0.87
C GLY A 219 12.32 16.12 -1.58
N LYS A 220 11.57 15.92 -2.68
CA LYS A 220 10.87 17.00 -3.40
C LYS A 220 9.37 17.10 -3.05
N SER A 221 8.89 16.22 -2.18
CA SER A 221 7.56 16.18 -1.57
C SER A 221 7.67 15.58 -0.17
N ASP A 222 6.68 15.83 0.70
CA ASP A 222 6.62 15.20 2.04
C ASP A 222 6.41 13.68 1.95
N ALA A 223 5.67 13.21 0.93
CA ALA A 223 5.35 11.81 0.72
C ALA A 223 5.51 11.40 -0.74
N VAL A 224 5.96 10.16 -0.96
CA VAL A 224 6.16 9.57 -2.28
C VAL A 224 5.41 8.24 -2.33
N GLY A 225 4.52 8.13 -3.31
CA GLY A 225 3.86 6.90 -3.71
C GLY A 225 4.62 6.22 -4.82
N ASN A 226 4.90 4.93 -4.70
CA ASN A 226 5.44 4.17 -5.81
C ASN A 226 4.45 3.12 -6.32
N GLN A 227 4.23 3.11 -7.62
CA GLN A 227 3.34 2.19 -8.33
C GLN A 227 3.98 0.82 -8.54
N SER A 228 3.20 -0.22 -8.29
CA SER A 228 3.54 -1.59 -8.70
C SER A 228 2.25 -2.35 -9.01
N TYR A 229 2.05 -2.62 -10.30
CA TYR A 229 0.82 -3.19 -10.87
C TYR A 229 1.09 -4.46 -11.71
N PRO A 230 1.63 -5.52 -11.09
CA PRO A 230 2.17 -6.67 -11.82
C PRO A 230 1.11 -7.57 -12.47
N VAL A 231 -0.11 -7.66 -11.92
CA VAL A 231 -1.11 -8.62 -12.41
C VAL A 231 -1.55 -8.23 -13.82
N ASP A 232 -1.16 -9.06 -14.79
CA ASP A 232 -1.26 -8.85 -16.25
C ASP A 232 -0.59 -7.53 -16.73
N GLY A 233 0.34 -6.97 -15.95
CA GLY A 233 1.06 -5.72 -16.25
C GLY A 233 2.42 -5.92 -16.91
N GLY A 234 2.85 -7.16 -17.10
CA GLY A 234 4.16 -7.52 -17.69
C GLY A 234 5.24 -7.88 -16.67
N ASP A 235 4.97 -7.74 -15.38
CA ASP A 235 5.85 -8.18 -14.28
C ASP A 235 5.22 -9.35 -13.50
N GLU A 236 6.07 -10.12 -12.82
CA GLU A 236 5.60 -11.07 -11.80
C GLU A 236 5.19 -10.35 -10.51
N VAL A 237 4.21 -10.89 -9.79
CA VAL A 237 3.72 -10.41 -8.50
C VAL A 237 4.84 -10.28 -7.46
N GLY A 238 5.88 -11.10 -7.55
CA GLY A 238 7.08 -11.02 -6.71
C GLY A 238 7.89 -9.71 -6.84
N VAL A 239 7.64 -8.89 -7.87
CA VAL A 239 8.33 -7.61 -8.10
C VAL A 239 8.00 -6.56 -7.04
N VAL A 240 6.87 -6.68 -6.34
CA VAL A 240 6.43 -5.69 -5.36
C VAL A 240 7.47 -5.53 -4.25
N TYR A 241 8.02 -6.62 -3.72
CA TYR A 241 9.01 -6.53 -2.65
C TYR A 241 10.27 -5.73 -3.02
N PRO A 242 11.05 -6.07 -4.07
CA PRO A 242 12.27 -5.34 -4.39
C PRO A 242 12.02 -3.88 -4.77
N VAL A 243 10.92 -3.58 -5.46
CA VAL A 243 10.57 -2.21 -5.84
C VAL A 243 10.17 -1.39 -4.61
N MET A 244 9.36 -1.93 -3.70
CA MET A 244 9.01 -1.24 -2.45
C MET A 244 10.20 -1.12 -1.50
N LYS A 245 11.14 -2.08 -1.53
CA LYS A 245 12.38 -1.98 -0.76
C LYS A 245 13.20 -0.78 -1.22
N ARG A 246 13.28 -0.56 -2.54
CA ARG A 246 13.96 0.62 -3.09
C ARG A 246 13.27 1.92 -2.73
N LEU A 247 11.93 1.97 -2.80
CA LEU A 247 11.14 3.11 -2.31
C LEU A 247 11.52 3.47 -0.86
N VAL A 248 11.55 2.48 0.03
CA VAL A 248 11.84 2.69 1.46
C VAL A 248 13.27 3.20 1.68
N GLU A 249 14.25 2.66 0.95
CA GLU A 249 15.65 3.08 1.04
C GLU A 249 15.83 4.55 0.62
N GLU A 250 15.27 4.93 -0.54
CA GLU A 250 15.35 6.29 -1.06
C GLU A 250 14.57 7.28 -0.18
N SER A 251 13.39 6.88 0.30
CA SER A 251 12.59 7.67 1.25
C SER A 251 13.33 7.91 2.56
N ARG A 252 14.01 6.89 3.08
CA ARG A 252 14.80 7.03 4.31
C ARG A 252 15.97 7.99 4.14
N ALA A 253 16.67 7.91 3.02
CA ALA A 253 17.80 8.79 2.72
C ALA A 253 17.40 10.26 2.57
N ASN A 254 16.14 10.52 2.18
CA ASN A 254 15.66 11.86 1.86
C ASN A 254 14.55 12.38 2.79
N GLY A 255 14.18 11.63 3.83
CA GLY A 255 13.19 12.04 4.82
C GLY A 255 11.74 12.11 4.30
N THR A 256 11.38 11.33 3.28
CA THR A 256 10.00 11.28 2.76
C THR A 256 9.23 10.08 3.30
N LEU A 257 7.90 10.20 3.36
CA LEU A 257 6.99 9.10 3.69
C LEU A 257 6.85 8.12 2.50
N PRO A 258 7.25 6.83 2.64
CA PRO A 258 7.11 5.83 1.58
C PRO A 258 5.71 5.20 1.58
N ILE A 259 4.96 5.40 0.50
CA ILE A 259 3.63 4.82 0.28
C ILE A 259 3.69 3.83 -0.90
N ALA A 260 3.20 2.60 -0.71
CA ALA A 260 3.03 1.67 -1.83
C ALA A 260 1.71 1.96 -2.56
N ASN A 261 1.78 2.18 -3.87
CA ASN A 261 0.61 2.26 -4.73
C ASN A 261 0.39 0.87 -5.35
N LEU A 262 -0.58 0.11 -4.82
CA LEU A 262 -0.77 -1.31 -5.15
C LEU A 262 -1.99 -1.55 -6.05
N GLN A 263 -1.99 -2.66 -6.79
CA GLN A 263 -3.07 -2.98 -7.72
C GLN A 263 -4.33 -3.54 -7.04
N SER A 264 -5.49 -2.94 -7.34
CA SER A 264 -6.84 -3.49 -7.11
C SER A 264 -7.74 -3.36 -8.35
N PHE A 265 -7.14 -3.07 -9.50
CA PHE A 265 -7.78 -2.86 -10.80
C PHE A 265 -7.28 -3.87 -11.83
N ARG A 266 -7.90 -3.92 -13.00
CA ARG A 266 -7.40 -4.67 -14.16
C ARG A 266 -6.89 -3.73 -15.24
N TRP A 267 -5.84 -4.15 -15.92
CA TRP A 267 -5.45 -3.54 -17.19
C TRP A 267 -6.53 -3.75 -18.25
N LYS A 268 -6.44 -2.98 -19.35
CA LYS A 268 -7.23 -3.25 -20.54
C LYS A 268 -6.94 -4.68 -21.01
N ASP A 269 -8.01 -5.45 -21.25
CA ASP A 269 -7.96 -6.86 -21.66
C ASP A 269 -7.34 -7.83 -20.62
N GLY A 270 -6.97 -7.34 -19.43
CA GLY A 270 -6.45 -8.14 -18.32
C GLY A 270 -7.52 -8.54 -17.30
N ARG A 271 -7.11 -9.33 -16.31
CA ARG A 271 -7.95 -9.73 -15.17
C ARG A 271 -7.72 -8.86 -13.94
N LEU A 272 -8.66 -8.95 -13.00
CA LEU A 272 -8.48 -8.41 -11.65
C LEU A 272 -7.53 -9.29 -10.83
N PRO A 273 -6.76 -8.71 -9.89
CA PRO A 273 -6.05 -9.48 -8.88
C PRO A 273 -7.00 -10.39 -8.10
N ASN A 274 -6.58 -11.63 -7.84
CA ASN A 274 -7.29 -12.53 -6.94
C ASN A 274 -6.91 -12.26 -5.47
N ALA A 275 -7.60 -12.94 -4.54
CA ALA A 275 -7.37 -12.72 -3.11
C ALA A 275 -5.94 -13.07 -2.65
N ARG A 276 -5.31 -14.10 -3.23
CA ARG A 276 -3.94 -14.50 -2.90
C ARG A 276 -2.93 -13.45 -3.38
N GLU A 277 -3.13 -12.89 -4.56
CA GLU A 277 -2.28 -11.83 -5.11
C GLU A 277 -2.41 -10.55 -4.30
N LEU A 278 -3.64 -10.12 -3.95
CA LEU A 278 -3.85 -8.98 -3.05
C LEU A 278 -3.15 -9.17 -1.70
N TYR A 279 -3.29 -10.37 -1.10
CA TYR A 279 -2.61 -10.71 0.13
C TYR A 279 -1.09 -10.65 -0.02
N SER A 280 -0.54 -11.23 -1.10
CA SER A 280 0.89 -11.22 -1.37
C SER A 280 1.44 -9.81 -1.59
N MET A 281 0.87 -9.04 -2.51
CA MET A 281 1.32 -7.68 -2.82
C MET A 281 1.33 -6.79 -1.57
N THR A 282 0.26 -6.87 -0.77
CA THR A 282 0.16 -6.15 0.51
C THR A 282 1.29 -6.56 1.45
N ASN A 283 1.49 -7.86 1.65
CA ASN A 283 2.50 -8.37 2.57
C ASN A 283 3.94 -8.14 2.09
N GLN A 284 4.18 -8.15 0.78
CA GLN A 284 5.45 -7.77 0.20
C GLN A 284 5.79 -6.31 0.49
N ALA A 285 4.82 -5.40 0.33
CA ALA A 285 5.01 -3.98 0.66
C ALA A 285 5.29 -3.77 2.16
N LEU A 286 4.49 -4.39 3.04
CA LEU A 286 4.71 -4.35 4.49
C LEU A 286 6.08 -4.93 4.87
N GLY A 287 6.42 -6.08 4.28
CA GLY A 287 7.68 -6.74 4.46
C GLY A 287 8.85 -5.88 4.04
N ALA A 288 8.74 -5.13 2.94
CA ALA A 288 9.74 -4.17 2.46
C ALA A 288 9.92 -2.96 3.41
N GLY A 289 8.91 -2.66 4.23
CA GLY A 289 8.96 -1.61 5.25
C GLY A 289 8.29 -0.30 4.86
N VAL A 290 7.34 -0.33 3.91
CA VAL A 290 6.54 0.86 3.58
C VAL A 290 5.77 1.35 4.80
N LYS A 291 5.42 2.63 4.80
CA LYS A 291 4.73 3.29 5.91
C LYS A 291 3.31 3.70 5.54
N GLY A 292 2.87 3.37 4.33
CA GLY A 292 1.51 3.56 3.84
C GLY A 292 1.21 2.69 2.61
N ILE A 293 -0.07 2.50 2.30
CA ILE A 293 -0.55 1.77 1.13
C ILE A 293 -1.76 2.51 0.54
N LEU A 294 -1.74 2.82 -0.75
CA LEU A 294 -2.90 3.27 -1.50
C LEU A 294 -3.15 2.29 -2.64
N TYR A 295 -4.31 1.65 -2.70
CA TYR A 295 -4.64 0.81 -3.84
C TYR A 295 -5.13 1.67 -5.01
N TYR A 296 -4.55 1.46 -6.19
CA TYR A 296 -5.14 1.92 -7.44
C TYR A 296 -5.96 0.76 -8.02
N THR A 297 -7.27 0.89 -8.20
CA THR A 297 -8.13 2.00 -7.79
C THR A 297 -9.44 1.46 -7.21
N TYR A 298 -10.15 2.31 -6.45
CA TYR A 298 -11.56 2.04 -6.13
C TYR A 298 -12.45 2.28 -7.35
N LEU A 299 -12.14 3.33 -8.11
CA LEU A 299 -12.89 3.75 -9.28
C LEU A 299 -11.97 4.36 -10.35
N ASP A 300 -12.15 3.95 -11.60
CA ASP A 300 -11.78 4.69 -12.83
C ASP A 300 -12.80 4.46 -13.96
N GLN A 301 -12.46 4.88 -15.19
CA GLN A 301 -13.33 4.73 -16.38
C GLN A 301 -13.71 3.28 -16.71
N THR A 302 -12.87 2.33 -16.35
CA THR A 302 -12.94 0.92 -16.74
C THR A 302 -13.02 -0.06 -15.57
N ASN A 303 -12.79 0.44 -14.35
CA ASN A 303 -12.75 -0.31 -13.11
C ASN A 303 -13.71 0.30 -12.08
N ASP A 304 -14.56 -0.54 -11.49
CA ASP A 304 -15.42 -0.15 -10.36
C ASP A 304 -15.38 -1.25 -9.30
N LEU A 305 -14.63 -1.00 -8.22
CA LEU A 305 -14.45 -1.96 -7.13
C LEU A 305 -15.78 -2.24 -6.41
N ALA A 306 -16.76 -1.32 -6.42
CA ALA A 306 -18.05 -1.53 -5.78
C ALA A 306 -18.78 -2.77 -6.35
N THR A 307 -18.51 -3.09 -7.62
CA THR A 307 -19.07 -4.25 -8.35
C THR A 307 -18.33 -5.57 -8.11
N GLN A 308 -17.25 -5.57 -7.32
CA GLN A 308 -16.34 -6.71 -7.14
C GLN A 308 -16.35 -7.25 -5.70
N PRO A 309 -17.39 -8.00 -5.28
CA PRO A 309 -17.57 -8.41 -3.89
C PRO A 309 -16.45 -9.31 -3.34
N ALA A 310 -15.88 -10.19 -4.18
CA ALA A 310 -14.77 -11.05 -3.78
C ALA A 310 -13.52 -10.25 -3.42
N LEU A 311 -13.12 -9.30 -4.28
CA LEU A 311 -11.98 -8.41 -4.01
C LEU A 311 -12.23 -7.54 -2.77
N ARG A 312 -13.43 -6.96 -2.65
CA ARG A 312 -13.79 -6.15 -1.48
C ARG A 312 -13.74 -6.93 -0.17
N THR A 313 -14.11 -8.20 -0.19
CA THR A 313 -14.04 -9.07 0.99
C THR A 313 -12.60 -9.25 1.44
N GLU A 314 -11.68 -9.54 0.52
CA GLU A 314 -10.27 -9.66 0.84
C GLU A 314 -9.66 -8.32 1.28
N LEU A 315 -9.96 -7.21 0.59
CA LEU A 315 -9.47 -5.88 0.94
C LEU A 315 -9.95 -5.42 2.32
N LYS A 316 -11.20 -5.70 2.68
CA LYS A 316 -11.72 -5.44 4.04
C LYS A 316 -10.97 -6.25 5.10
N ARG A 317 -10.66 -7.52 4.81
CA ARG A 317 -9.85 -8.36 5.70
C ARG A 317 -8.44 -7.78 5.86
N LEU A 318 -7.79 -7.42 4.75
CA LEU A 318 -6.48 -6.80 4.75
C LEU A 318 -6.44 -5.50 5.55
N ALA A 319 -7.44 -4.63 5.42
CA ALA A 319 -7.52 -3.39 6.21
C ALA A 319 -7.54 -3.67 7.72
N GLY A 320 -8.31 -4.67 8.16
CA GLY A 320 -8.33 -5.12 9.56
C GLY A 320 -6.99 -5.67 10.03
N GLU A 321 -6.32 -6.49 9.20
CA GLU A 321 -5.02 -7.07 9.48
C GLU A 321 -3.93 -5.98 9.57
N VAL A 322 -3.85 -5.07 8.61
CA VAL A 322 -2.86 -3.98 8.64
C VAL A 322 -3.09 -3.04 9.83
N LYS A 323 -4.35 -2.72 10.16
CA LYS A 323 -4.66 -1.95 11.37
C LYS A 323 -4.12 -2.61 12.64
N LEU A 324 -4.24 -3.93 12.74
CA LEU A 324 -3.68 -4.69 13.85
C LEU A 324 -2.15 -4.62 13.89
N LEU A 325 -1.49 -4.76 12.73
CA LEU A 325 -0.02 -4.79 12.62
C LEU A 325 0.62 -3.38 12.75
N SER A 326 -0.15 -2.33 12.48
CA SER A 326 0.31 -0.93 12.37
C SER A 326 1.20 -0.44 13.52
N PRO A 327 0.94 -0.75 14.81
CA PRO A 327 1.78 -0.26 15.91
C PRO A 327 3.26 -0.62 15.72
N PHE A 328 3.59 -1.89 15.49
CA PHE A 328 4.98 -2.30 15.30
C PHE A 328 5.50 -2.02 13.88
N LEU A 329 4.63 -1.91 12.87
CA LEU A 329 5.04 -1.48 11.53
C LEU A 329 5.55 -0.03 11.53
N LEU A 330 4.93 0.84 12.33
CA LEU A 330 5.29 2.26 12.42
C LEU A 330 6.43 2.51 13.40
N GLU A 331 6.39 1.89 14.58
CA GLU A 331 7.27 2.22 15.71
C GLU A 331 8.26 1.10 16.08
N GLY A 332 8.09 -0.11 15.55
CA GLY A 332 8.93 -1.25 15.85
C GLY A 332 10.31 -1.18 15.19
N GLN A 333 11.30 -1.77 15.84
CA GLN A 333 12.63 -1.98 15.26
C GLN A 333 12.57 -3.13 14.26
N ARG A 334 12.72 -2.81 12.97
CA ARG A 334 12.67 -3.77 11.86
C ARG A 334 14.07 -4.33 11.55
N GLN A 335 14.15 -5.64 11.39
CA GLN A 335 15.34 -6.37 10.97
C GLN A 335 15.00 -7.34 9.83
N ASP A 336 15.78 -7.29 8.75
CA ASP A 336 15.73 -8.30 7.69
C ASP A 336 16.49 -9.55 8.14
N LEU A 337 15.88 -10.72 7.99
CA LEU A 337 16.47 -12.01 8.29
C LEU A 337 16.68 -12.81 7.00
N ASN A 338 17.72 -13.63 6.98
CA ASN A 338 17.93 -14.57 5.88
C ASN A 338 16.91 -15.71 5.97
N ALA A 339 16.07 -15.86 4.94
CA ALA A 339 15.10 -16.94 4.84
C ALA A 339 15.67 -18.24 4.24
N GLY A 340 16.88 -18.20 3.68
CA GLY A 340 17.53 -19.33 3.00
C GLY A 340 17.13 -19.49 1.53
N SER A 341 16.28 -18.62 0.98
CA SER A 341 15.87 -18.59 -0.43
C SER A 341 15.82 -17.15 -0.96
N LEU A 342 16.16 -16.95 -2.23
CA LEU A 342 16.03 -15.68 -2.92
C LEU A 342 14.57 -15.32 -3.25
N GLU A 343 13.67 -16.28 -3.22
CA GLU A 343 12.23 -16.08 -3.42
C GLU A 343 11.45 -16.15 -2.09
N ALA A 344 12.14 -16.18 -0.94
CA ALA A 344 11.52 -16.01 0.36
C ALA A 344 12.09 -14.80 1.09
N ARG A 345 11.26 -14.12 1.89
CA ARG A 345 11.70 -13.03 2.77
C ARG A 345 11.25 -13.31 4.20
N ALA A 346 12.08 -12.92 5.14
CA ALA A 346 11.78 -12.98 6.56
C ALA A 346 12.11 -11.64 7.19
N THR A 347 11.14 -11.07 7.90
CA THR A 347 11.28 -9.76 8.54
C THR A 347 10.85 -9.88 10.00
N LEU A 348 11.71 -9.41 10.90
CA LEU A 348 11.48 -9.41 12.34
C LEU A 348 11.25 -7.98 12.81
N TRP A 349 10.23 -7.78 13.64
CA TRP A 349 10.00 -6.54 14.38
C TRP A 349 10.14 -6.78 15.87
N THR A 350 10.82 -5.87 16.56
CA THR A 350 10.82 -5.79 18.02
C THR A 350 10.06 -4.53 18.44
N TYR A 351 9.01 -4.68 19.24
CA TYR A 351 8.16 -3.59 19.70
C TYR A 351 7.68 -3.83 21.13
N LYS A 352 7.96 -2.87 22.02
CA LYS A 352 7.58 -2.92 23.45
C LYS A 352 7.92 -4.26 24.14
N GLY A 353 9.09 -4.82 23.82
CA GLY A 353 9.56 -6.11 24.39
C GLY A 353 8.99 -7.36 23.72
N HIS A 354 8.12 -7.21 22.71
CA HIS A 354 7.57 -8.31 21.92
C HIS A 354 8.26 -8.42 20.57
N ARG A 355 8.29 -9.63 20.01
CA ARG A 355 8.93 -9.96 18.74
C ARG A 355 7.91 -10.54 17.76
N TYR A 356 7.86 -9.98 16.56
CA TYR A 356 6.91 -10.36 15.52
C TYR A 356 7.65 -10.73 14.24
N LEU A 357 7.38 -11.91 13.69
CA LEU A 357 8.02 -12.43 12.49
C LEU A 357 7.01 -12.51 11.35
N GLN A 358 7.33 -11.88 10.23
CA GLN A 358 6.71 -12.18 8.94
C GLN A 358 7.64 -13.09 8.14
N VAL A 359 7.07 -14.10 7.50
CA VAL A 359 7.77 -14.89 6.48
C VAL A 359 6.89 -14.97 5.25
N LEU A 360 7.43 -14.65 4.07
CA LEU A 360 6.67 -14.58 2.83
C LEU A 360 7.38 -15.23 1.65
N SER A 361 6.61 -15.81 0.74
CA SER A 361 7.03 -16.31 -0.56
C SER A 361 6.74 -15.27 -1.64
N LEU A 362 7.75 -14.98 -2.46
CA LEU A 362 7.66 -14.13 -3.65
C LEU A 362 7.30 -14.92 -4.91
N SER A 363 7.47 -16.24 -4.88
CA SER A 363 7.24 -17.09 -6.05
C SER A 363 5.75 -17.26 -6.33
N GLU A 364 5.35 -17.17 -7.60
CA GLU A 364 3.99 -17.43 -8.07
C GLU A 364 3.65 -18.90 -8.22
N THR A 365 4.68 -19.73 -8.42
CA THR A 365 4.51 -21.12 -8.84
C THR A 365 5.22 -22.11 -7.92
N ALA A 366 6.36 -21.73 -7.34
CA ALA A 366 7.19 -22.64 -6.56
C ALA A 366 6.98 -22.52 -5.05
N ARG A 367 6.94 -23.68 -4.37
CA ARG A 367 7.05 -23.76 -2.91
C ARG A 367 8.44 -23.31 -2.47
N GLN A 368 8.50 -22.56 -1.37
CA GLN A 368 9.76 -22.05 -0.82
C GLN A 368 10.09 -22.73 0.50
N ASN A 369 11.18 -23.49 0.54
CA ASN A 369 11.72 -24.02 1.79
C ASN A 369 12.47 -22.90 2.51
N VAL A 370 12.16 -22.69 3.79
CA VAL A 370 12.77 -21.63 4.60
C VAL A 370 13.48 -22.20 5.82
N LYS A 371 14.58 -21.53 6.19
CA LYS A 371 15.30 -21.74 7.44
C LYS A 371 15.81 -20.40 7.96
N ILE A 372 15.22 -19.94 9.05
CA ILE A 372 15.47 -18.60 9.62
C ILE A 372 16.06 -18.76 11.01
N THR A 373 17.22 -18.15 11.25
CA THR A 373 17.87 -18.15 12.57
C THR A 373 17.42 -16.91 13.35
N LEU A 374 16.93 -17.09 14.58
CA LEU A 374 16.29 -16.01 15.35
C LEU A 374 17.23 -15.25 16.30
N GLY A 375 18.50 -15.64 16.40
CA GLY A 375 19.54 -14.98 17.23
C GLY A 375 19.37 -15.12 18.75
N GLU A 376 18.14 -15.26 19.24
CA GLU A 376 17.80 -15.44 20.65
C GLU A 376 16.95 -16.70 20.84
N LYS A 377 16.80 -17.13 22.10
CA LYS A 377 15.92 -18.25 22.43
C LYS A 377 14.46 -17.84 22.20
N THR A 378 13.79 -18.60 21.35
CA THR A 378 12.34 -18.60 21.18
C THR A 378 11.86 -19.98 21.62
N ALA A 379 10.80 -20.02 22.41
CA ALA A 379 10.11 -21.23 22.85
C ALA A 379 8.95 -21.58 21.91
N GLN A 380 8.26 -20.59 21.34
CA GLN A 380 7.05 -20.81 20.56
C GLN A 380 6.86 -19.84 19.39
N LEU A 381 6.25 -20.35 18.31
CA LEU A 381 5.65 -19.56 17.24
C LEU A 381 4.14 -19.52 17.43
N VAL A 382 3.57 -18.32 17.61
CA VAL A 382 2.12 -18.14 17.76
C VAL A 382 1.58 -17.39 16.56
N PRO A 383 0.73 -17.99 15.71
CA PRO A 383 0.15 -17.31 14.56
C PRO A 383 -0.60 -16.04 14.98
N LEU A 384 -0.39 -14.94 14.26
CA LEU A 384 -1.03 -13.65 14.57
C LEU A 384 -2.40 -13.48 13.90
N LEU A 385 -2.56 -13.98 12.68
CA LEU A 385 -3.72 -13.68 11.84
C LEU A 385 -4.60 -14.93 11.69
N ALA A 386 -5.80 -14.87 12.29
CA ALA A 386 -6.77 -15.97 12.24
C ALA A 386 -7.18 -16.29 10.79
N GLY A 387 -7.32 -17.57 10.49
CA GLY A 387 -7.72 -18.05 9.16
C GLY A 387 -6.73 -17.75 8.03
N ARG A 388 -5.51 -17.28 8.33
CA ARG A 388 -4.41 -17.19 7.35
C ARG A 388 -3.56 -18.47 7.39
N PRO A 389 -2.85 -18.80 6.29
CA PRO A 389 -1.94 -19.94 6.28
C PRO A 389 -0.89 -19.84 7.39
N THR A 390 -0.61 -20.98 8.01
CA THR A 390 0.45 -21.21 8.99
C THR A 390 1.04 -22.59 8.71
N GLY A 391 2.25 -22.85 9.19
CA GLY A 391 2.88 -24.17 9.00
C GLY A 391 4.37 -24.22 9.32
N LEU A 392 5.00 -23.08 9.52
CA LEU A 392 6.39 -23.03 9.96
C LEU A 392 6.53 -23.53 11.40
N GLN A 393 7.64 -24.20 11.68
CA GLN A 393 7.92 -24.85 12.95
C GLN A 393 9.25 -24.34 13.51
N LEU A 394 9.29 -24.18 14.83
CA LEU A 394 10.54 -23.94 15.54
C LEU A 394 11.28 -25.26 15.77
N LYS A 395 12.48 -25.41 15.20
CA LYS A 395 13.36 -26.57 15.38
C LYS A 395 14.78 -26.11 15.63
N ASN A 396 15.39 -26.56 16.73
CA ASN A 396 16.79 -26.27 17.07
C ASN A 396 17.13 -24.76 17.02
N GLY A 397 16.23 -23.90 17.52
CA GLY A 397 16.42 -22.44 17.53
C GLY A 397 16.24 -21.74 16.16
N ALA A 398 15.76 -22.45 15.15
CA ALA A 398 15.45 -21.90 13.83
C ALA A 398 13.98 -22.12 13.46
N VAL A 399 13.39 -21.17 12.75
CA VAL A 399 12.08 -21.34 12.11
C VAL A 399 12.29 -22.03 10.77
N THR A 400 11.61 -23.16 10.57
CA THR A 400 11.79 -24.02 9.40
C THR A 400 10.46 -24.49 8.84
N GLY A 401 10.40 -24.73 7.53
CA GLY A 401 9.21 -25.27 6.88
C GLY A 401 9.18 -24.92 5.40
N ALA A 402 8.00 -25.07 4.79
CA ALA A 402 7.74 -24.69 3.41
C ALA A 402 6.61 -23.67 3.36
N LEU A 403 6.73 -22.70 2.46
CA LEU A 403 5.69 -21.73 2.11
C LEU A 403 5.09 -22.10 0.77
N THR A 404 3.77 -22.08 0.66
CA THR A 404 3.12 -22.14 -0.65
C THR A 404 3.36 -20.84 -1.45
N PRO A 405 3.18 -20.88 -2.79
CA PRO A 405 3.37 -19.70 -3.63
C PRO A 405 2.52 -18.50 -3.16
N LEU A 406 3.11 -17.30 -3.20
CA LEU A 406 2.47 -16.03 -2.82
C LEU A 406 1.87 -15.97 -1.40
N THR A 407 2.33 -16.83 -0.49
CA THR A 407 1.86 -16.85 0.89
C THR A 407 2.73 -16.00 1.80
N ALA A 408 2.09 -15.33 2.76
CA ALA A 408 2.73 -14.71 3.92
C ALA A 408 2.18 -15.31 5.21
N GLN A 409 3.05 -15.54 6.18
CA GLN A 409 2.71 -16.05 7.50
C GLN A 409 3.26 -15.09 8.57
N TRP A 410 2.46 -14.83 9.60
CA TRP A 410 2.78 -13.88 10.67
C TRP A 410 2.74 -14.56 12.03
N TYR A 411 3.77 -14.35 12.84
CA TYR A 411 3.92 -14.96 14.15
C TYR A 411 4.34 -13.96 15.23
N GLU A 412 3.81 -14.12 16.43
CA GLU A 412 4.47 -13.64 17.66
C GLU A 412 5.48 -14.71 18.10
N LEU A 413 6.71 -14.29 18.38
CA LEU A 413 7.74 -15.14 18.95
C LEU A 413 7.68 -15.03 20.48
N ARG A 414 7.56 -16.17 21.17
CA ARG A 414 7.53 -16.25 22.64
C ARG A 414 8.66 -17.08 23.19
#